data_AF-A0A661E6Z4-F1
#
_entry.id   AF-A0A661E6Z4-F1
#
_cell.length_a   1.000
_cell.length_b   1.000
_cell.length_c   1.000
_cell.angle_alpha   90.00
_cell.angle_beta   90.00
_cell.angle_gamma   90.00
#
_symmetry.space_group_name_H-M   'P 1'
#
loop_
_entity.id
_entity.type
_entity.pdbx_description
1 polymer ?
#
loop_
_entity_poly.entity_id
_entity_poly.type
_entity_poly.pdbx_seq_one_letter_code
_entity_poly.pdbx_strand_id
1 'polypeptide(L)'
;AKAIPIAPSKEDPDVMNMAFEKIAETLEQGELVCIFPEGKITYDGEISPFKPGIEKIINTTAVPVIPMALQGLWGSYFSRIKGQAMKGLPTFPVPRVKFVAGEAVAPQVANAGFLFDKVQKLRGETQ
;
A
#
# COMPACT_ATOMS: atom_id res chain seq x y z
N ALA A 1 -17.81 1.83 1.71
CA ALA A 1 -16.48 1.18 1.73
C ALA A 1 -16.29 0.51 3.08
N LYS A 2 -15.96 -0.78 3.12
CA LYS A 2 -15.60 -1.47 4.38
C LYS A 2 -14.13 -1.16 4.68
N ALA A 3 -13.80 -0.84 5.93
CA ALA A 3 -12.43 -0.62 6.37
C ALA A 3 -12.10 -1.65 7.44
N ILE A 4 -10.95 -2.33 7.31
CA ILE A 4 -10.46 -3.28 8.30
C ILE A 4 -9.45 -2.53 9.18
N PRO A 5 -9.76 -2.25 10.45
CA PRO A 5 -8.82 -1.57 11.34
C PRO A 5 -7.62 -2.49 11.58
N ILE A 6 -6.41 -1.96 11.46
CA ILE A 6 -5.18 -2.70 11.76
C ILE A 6 -4.34 -1.87 12.73
N ALA A 7 -4.07 -2.44 13.91
CA ALA A 7 -3.21 -1.86 14.92
C ALA A 7 -1.80 -2.46 14.84
N PRO A 8 -0.74 -1.70 15.21
CA PRO A 8 0.57 -2.30 15.43
C PRO A 8 0.49 -3.38 16.52
N SER A 9 1.15 -4.52 16.30
CA SER A 9 1.18 -5.63 17.27
C SER A 9 1.62 -5.25 18.68
N LYS A 10 2.39 -4.16 18.82
CA LYS A 10 2.88 -3.65 20.12
C LYS A 10 1.81 -2.91 20.92
N GLU A 11 0.78 -2.41 20.25
CA GLU A 11 -0.29 -1.63 20.86
C GLU A 11 -1.44 -2.56 21.24
N ASP A 12 -1.89 -3.39 20.30
CA ASP A 12 -2.97 -4.34 20.54
C ASP A 12 -2.81 -5.58 19.64
N PRO A 13 -2.35 -6.72 20.18
CA PRO A 13 -2.18 -7.95 19.40
C PRO A 13 -3.52 -8.58 18.99
N ASP A 14 -4.59 -8.39 19.78
CA ASP A 14 -5.90 -8.98 19.51
C ASP A 14 -6.57 -8.27 18.34
N VAL A 15 -6.52 -6.93 18.31
CA VAL A 15 -6.99 -6.13 17.17
C VAL A 15 -6.22 -6.47 15.90
N MET A 16 -4.91 -6.70 15.99
CA MET A 16 -4.13 -7.14 14.84
C MET A 16 -4.60 -8.50 14.33
N ASN A 17 -4.82 -9.48 15.21
CA ASN A 17 -5.26 -10.81 14.80
C ASN A 17 -6.65 -10.80 14.17
N MET A 18 -7.61 -10.09 14.79
CA MET A 18 -8.95 -9.88 14.22
C MET A 18 -8.89 -9.22 12.83
N ALA A 19 -7.96 -8.29 12.61
CA ALA A 19 -7.76 -7.67 11.30
C ALA A 19 -7.34 -8.70 10.24
N PHE A 20 -6.38 -9.57 10.55
CA PHE A 20 -5.94 -10.63 9.63
C PHE A 20 -7.03 -11.67 9.36
N GLU A 21 -7.81 -12.05 10.38
CA GLU A 21 -8.97 -12.93 10.20
C GLU A 21 -10.01 -12.30 9.28
N LYS A 22 -10.30 -11.00 9.46
CA LYS A 22 -11.25 -10.29 8.59
C LYS A 22 -10.75 -10.18 7.15
N ILE A 23 -9.43 -9.99 6.96
CA ILE A 23 -8.82 -9.99 5.63
C ILE A 23 -9.02 -11.36 4.97
N ALA A 24 -8.73 -12.46 5.68
CA ALA A 24 -8.92 -13.81 5.17
C ALA A 24 -10.38 -14.07 4.76
N GLU A 25 -11.33 -13.77 5.64
CA GLU A 25 -12.78 -13.92 5.35
C GLU A 25 -13.21 -13.11 4.11
N THR A 26 -12.71 -11.87 4.00
CA THR A 26 -13.02 -10.99 2.86
C THR A 26 -12.48 -11.55 1.55
N LEU A 27 -11.25 -12.07 1.57
CA LEU A 27 -10.63 -12.69 0.40
C LEU A 27 -11.31 -14.02 0.01
N GLU A 28 -11.71 -14.84 0.98
CA GLU A 28 -12.45 -16.09 0.77
C GLU A 28 -13.84 -15.86 0.18
N GLN A 29 -14.47 -14.72 0.50
CA GLN A 29 -15.72 -14.27 -0.11
C GLN A 29 -15.55 -13.79 -1.57
N GLY A 30 -14.32 -13.76 -2.08
CA GLY A 30 -14.00 -13.24 -3.42
C GLY A 30 -14.03 -11.72 -3.50
N GLU A 31 -14.02 -11.01 -2.36
CA GLU A 31 -13.89 -9.56 -2.33
C GLU A 31 -12.41 -9.13 -2.49
N LEU A 32 -12.21 -7.87 -2.88
CA LEU A 32 -10.88 -7.29 -3.09
C LEU A 32 -10.40 -6.54 -1.85
N VAL A 33 -9.17 -6.81 -1.42
CA VAL A 33 -8.51 -6.12 -0.31
C VAL A 33 -7.36 -5.26 -0.84
N CYS A 34 -7.38 -3.97 -0.52
CA CYS A 34 -6.30 -3.03 -0.83
C CYS A 34 -5.51 -2.72 0.44
N ILE A 35 -4.18 -2.83 0.37
CA ILE A 35 -3.28 -2.57 1.49
C ILE A 35 -2.16 -1.62 1.10
N PHE A 36 -1.67 -0.86 2.08
CA PHE A 36 -0.46 -0.04 1.96
C PHE A 36 0.63 -0.64 2.86
N PRO A 37 1.54 -1.46 2.30
CA PRO A 37 2.48 -2.25 3.10
C PRO A 37 3.56 -1.42 3.82
N GLU A 38 3.72 -0.15 3.45
CA GLU A 38 4.59 0.82 4.12
C GLU A 38 4.08 1.20 5.52
N GLY A 39 2.75 1.20 5.71
CA GLY A 39 2.08 1.53 6.96
C GLY A 39 2.23 2.98 7.43
N LYS A 40 2.86 3.86 6.65
CA LYS A 40 2.97 5.31 6.88
C LYS A 40 2.99 6.05 5.55
N ILE A 41 2.57 7.31 5.56
CA ILE A 41 2.77 8.21 4.41
C ILE A 41 4.27 8.55 4.33
N THR A 42 4.85 8.40 3.14
CA THR A 42 6.25 8.69 2.83
C THR A 42 6.62 10.13 3.21
N TYR A 43 7.80 10.32 3.82
CA TYR A 43 8.27 11.64 4.25
C TYR A 43 9.04 12.38 3.16
N ASP A 44 9.74 11.65 2.30
CA ASP A 44 10.67 12.09 1.25
C ASP A 44 10.18 11.78 -0.18
N GLY A 45 9.03 11.11 -0.31
CA GLY A 45 8.43 10.75 -1.60
C GLY A 45 8.94 9.43 -2.16
N GLU A 46 9.87 8.78 -1.45
CA GLU A 46 10.38 7.46 -1.79
C GLU A 46 9.57 6.37 -1.12
N ILE A 47 9.40 5.24 -1.82
CA ILE A 47 8.66 4.09 -1.32
C ILE A 47 9.44 3.52 -0.12
N SER A 48 8.78 3.43 1.03
CA SER A 48 9.37 2.82 2.22
C SER A 48 9.41 1.29 2.09
N PRO A 49 10.32 0.61 2.81
CA PRO A 49 10.35 -0.85 2.82
C PRO A 49 9.00 -1.45 3.22
N PHE A 50 8.58 -2.49 2.50
CA PHE A 50 7.32 -3.18 2.76
C PHE A 50 7.43 -4.04 4.01
N LYS A 51 6.39 -4.01 4.84
CA LYS A 51 6.29 -4.85 6.04
C LYS A 51 5.91 -6.30 5.69
N PRO A 52 6.30 -7.28 6.52
CA PRO A 52 6.05 -8.70 6.28
C PRO A 52 4.59 -9.15 6.42
N GLY A 53 3.65 -8.21 6.52
CA GLY A 53 2.22 -8.50 6.70
C GLY A 53 1.60 -9.16 5.47
N ILE A 54 2.17 -8.92 4.28
CA ILE A 54 1.71 -9.54 3.03
C ILE A 54 1.92 -11.05 3.07
N GLU A 55 3.10 -11.51 3.50
CA GLU A 55 3.42 -12.92 3.60
C GLU A 55 2.44 -13.63 4.54
N LYS A 56 2.05 -12.99 5.65
CA LYS A 56 1.03 -13.53 6.56
C LYS A 56 -0.32 -13.70 5.86
N ILE A 57 -0.77 -12.71 5.07
CA ILE A 57 -2.03 -12.79 4.33
C ILE A 57 -1.98 -13.94 3.31
N ILE A 58 -0.91 -14.02 2.52
CA ILE A 58 -0.80 -15.00 1.44
C ILE A 58 -0.62 -16.43 1.95
N ASN A 59 0.05 -16.60 3.10
CA ASN A 59 0.17 -17.90 3.75
C ASN A 59 -1.18 -18.40 4.31
N THR A 60 -2.05 -17.49 4.74
CA THR A 60 -3.41 -17.84 5.19
C THR A 60 -4.35 -18.06 4.02
N THR A 61 -4.33 -17.17 3.02
CA THR A 61 -5.23 -17.19 1.88
C THR A 61 -4.43 -16.97 0.60
N ALA A 62 -4.19 -18.06 -0.15
CA ALA A 62 -3.35 -18.04 -1.35
C ALA A 62 -4.06 -17.38 -2.55
N VAL A 63 -4.05 -16.06 -2.59
CA VAL A 63 -4.66 -15.23 -3.66
C VAL A 63 -3.60 -14.53 -4.51
N PRO A 64 -3.88 -14.20 -5.78
CA PRO A 64 -2.98 -13.38 -6.59
C PRO A 64 -2.91 -11.94 -6.05
N VAL A 65 -1.72 -11.34 -6.11
CA VAL A 65 -1.47 -9.96 -5.65
C VAL A 65 -1.23 -9.05 -6.85
N ILE A 66 -1.95 -7.92 -6.92
CA ILE A 66 -1.76 -6.92 -7.98
C ILE A 66 -0.91 -5.78 -7.42
N PRO A 67 0.35 -5.62 -7.84
CA PRO A 67 1.19 -4.49 -7.43
C PRO A 67 0.68 -3.21 -8.09
N MET A 68 0.60 -2.13 -7.32
CA MET A 68 0.08 -0.85 -7.80
C MET A 68 0.98 0.28 -7.32
N ALA A 69 1.23 1.27 -8.19
CA ALA A 69 2.05 2.42 -7.89
C ALA A 69 1.32 3.73 -8.24
N LEU A 70 1.56 4.75 -7.42
CA LEU A 70 1.11 6.11 -7.66
C LEU A 70 2.32 6.95 -8.12
N GLN A 71 2.18 7.64 -9.24
CA GLN A 71 3.21 8.52 -9.83
C GLN A 71 2.74 9.97 -9.77
N GLY A 72 3.68 10.93 -9.67
CA GLY A 72 3.36 12.37 -9.66
C GLY A 72 2.73 12.88 -8.36
N LEU A 73 2.79 12.09 -7.27
CA LEU A 73 2.33 12.53 -5.95
C LEU A 73 3.25 13.57 -5.32
N TRP A 74 4.56 13.46 -5.54
CA TRP A 74 5.56 14.37 -4.99
C TRP A 74 5.45 15.75 -5.64
N GLY A 75 5.27 16.82 -4.84
CA GLY A 75 4.93 18.17 -5.32
C GLY A 75 3.43 18.47 -5.40
N SER A 76 2.57 17.47 -5.20
CA SER A 76 1.10 17.65 -5.12
C SER A 76 0.64 18.03 -3.71
N TYR A 77 -0.66 18.35 -3.59
CA TYR A 77 -1.34 18.59 -2.31
C TYR A 77 -1.20 17.44 -1.29
N PHE A 78 -0.98 16.21 -1.78
CA PHE A 78 -0.79 15.02 -0.96
C PHE A 78 0.66 14.80 -0.52
N SER A 79 1.61 15.60 -0.99
CA SER A 79 3.03 15.51 -0.61
C SER A 79 3.37 16.38 0.59
N ARG A 80 4.46 16.01 1.28
CA ARG A 80 5.04 16.77 2.39
C ARG A 80 6.08 17.81 1.95
N ILE A 81 6.23 18.08 0.65
CA ILE A 81 7.20 19.05 0.12
C ILE A 81 7.02 20.46 0.73
N LYS A 82 5.80 20.81 1.18
CA LYS A 82 5.49 22.09 1.85
C LYS A 82 5.28 21.97 3.36
N GLY A 83 5.73 20.87 3.97
CA GLY A 83 5.49 20.56 5.38
C GLY A 83 4.51 19.40 5.57
N GLN A 84 3.29 19.67 6.07
CA GLN A 84 2.29 18.62 6.32
C GLN A 84 1.51 18.29 5.04
N ALA A 85 1.38 17.00 4.72
CA ALA A 85 0.53 16.53 3.62
C ALA A 85 -0.93 16.93 3.86
N MET A 86 -1.65 17.26 2.78
CA MET A 86 -3.05 17.70 2.83
C MET A 86 -3.29 18.98 3.66
N LYS A 87 -2.31 19.89 3.71
CA LYS A 87 -2.44 21.16 4.43
C LYS A 87 -2.08 22.34 3.53
N GLY A 88 -2.93 23.36 3.52
CA GLY A 88 -2.76 24.59 2.70
C GLY A 88 -3.72 24.66 1.50
N LEU A 89 -3.47 25.61 0.61
CA LEU A 89 -4.18 25.72 -0.68
C LEU A 89 -3.41 24.92 -1.74
N PRO A 90 -4.10 24.17 -2.62
CA PRO A 90 -3.44 23.48 -3.72
C PRO A 90 -2.72 24.49 -4.61
N THR A 91 -1.45 24.24 -4.93
CA THR A 91 -0.74 25.08 -5.90
C THR A 91 -1.18 24.78 -7.31
N PHE A 92 -1.42 25.84 -8.07
CA PHE A 92 -1.65 25.77 -9.50
C PHE A 92 -0.31 25.83 -10.24
N PRO A 93 -0.08 24.98 -11.26
CA PRO A 93 -0.96 23.92 -11.74
C PRO A 93 -0.93 22.67 -10.85
N VAL A 94 -2.07 21.98 -10.74
CA VAL A 94 -2.18 20.72 -9.99
C VAL A 94 -1.34 19.64 -10.71
N PRO A 95 -0.43 18.92 -10.03
CA PRO A 95 0.35 17.87 -10.66
C PRO A 95 -0.55 16.74 -11.17
N ARG A 96 -0.18 16.14 -12.31
CA ARG A 96 -0.91 14.98 -12.85
C ARG A 96 -0.54 13.74 -12.03
N VAL A 97 -1.49 13.26 -11.22
CA VAL A 97 -1.34 11.97 -10.53
C VAL A 97 -1.69 10.85 -11.50
N LYS A 98 -0.80 9.87 -11.64
CA LYS A 98 -1.05 8.64 -12.40
C LYS A 98 -1.11 7.46 -11.45
N PHE A 99 -1.99 6.52 -11.76
CA PHE A 99 -2.08 5.25 -11.07
C PHE A 99 -1.79 4.13 -12.07
N VAL A 100 -0.86 3.26 -11.72
CA VAL A 100 -0.42 2.16 -12.57
C VAL A 100 -0.58 0.86 -11.80
N ALA A 101 -1.39 -0.05 -12.33
CA ALA A 101 -1.48 -1.42 -11.87
C ALA A 101 -0.59 -2.32 -12.74
N GLY A 102 0.20 -3.18 -12.09
CA GLY A 102 1.00 -4.18 -12.77
C GLY A 102 0.25 -5.48 -13.00
N GLU A 103 0.98 -6.47 -13.53
CA GLU A 103 0.48 -7.83 -13.70
C GLU A 103 0.27 -8.55 -12.37
N ALA A 104 -0.70 -9.46 -12.34
CA ALA A 104 -0.98 -10.26 -11.15
C ALA A 104 0.21 -11.16 -10.81
N VAL A 105 0.65 -11.08 -9.56
CA VAL A 105 1.73 -11.88 -8.99
C VAL A 105 1.13 -13.11 -8.32
N ALA A 106 1.62 -14.29 -8.68
CA ALA A 106 1.17 -15.53 -8.09
C ALA A 106 1.53 -15.59 -6.59
N PRO A 107 0.68 -16.18 -5.74
CA PRO A 107 0.88 -16.19 -4.28
C PRO A 107 2.21 -16.83 -3.87
N GLN A 108 2.72 -17.80 -4.62
CA GLN A 108 3.96 -18.53 -4.30
C GLN A 108 5.21 -17.66 -4.33
N VAL A 109 5.18 -16.53 -5.04
CA VAL A 109 6.31 -15.61 -5.18
C VAL A 109 6.02 -14.22 -4.58
N ALA A 110 4.82 -14.01 -4.05
CA ALA A 110 4.36 -12.74 -3.51
C ALA A 110 4.89 -12.48 -2.09
N ASN A 111 6.18 -12.13 -1.98
CA ASN A 111 6.79 -11.64 -0.74
C ASN A 111 7.02 -10.12 -0.76
N ALA A 112 7.26 -9.53 0.42
CA ALA A 112 7.39 -8.08 0.59
C ALA A 112 8.51 -7.49 -0.28
N GLY A 113 9.67 -8.15 -0.37
CA GLY A 113 10.81 -7.69 -1.17
C GLY A 113 10.51 -7.71 -2.67
N PHE A 114 9.97 -8.83 -3.17
CA PHE A 114 9.61 -8.97 -4.58
C PHE A 114 8.55 -7.96 -5.01
N LEU A 115 7.53 -7.75 -4.17
CA LEU A 115 6.49 -6.77 -4.43
C LEU A 115 7.00 -5.33 -4.34
N PHE A 116 7.93 -5.05 -3.41
CA PHE A 116 8.59 -3.76 -3.34
C PHE A 116 9.32 -3.45 -4.65
N ASP A 117 10.14 -4.37 -5.17
CA ASP A 117 10.86 -4.18 -6.43
C ASP A 117 9.91 -3.97 -7.62
N LYS A 118 8.79 -4.71 -7.65
CA LYS A 118 7.76 -4.55 -8.68
C LYS A 118 7.09 -3.17 -8.59
N VAL A 119 6.67 -2.73 -7.40
CA VAL A 119 6.03 -1.43 -7.20
C VAL A 119 7.01 -0.28 -7.47
N GLN A 120 8.29 -0.42 -7.11
CA GLN A 120 9.32 0.56 -7.41
C GLN A 120 9.52 0.73 -8.92
N LYS A 121 9.55 -0.38 -9.68
CA LYS A 121 9.60 -0.35 -11.15
C LYS A 121 8.34 0.31 -11.75
N LEU A 122 7.16 0.01 -11.21
CA LEU A 122 5.90 0.62 -11.66
C LEU A 122 5.84 2.12 -11.35
N ARG A 123 6.41 2.57 -10.22
CA ARG A 123 6.51 3.98 -9.89
C ARG A 123 7.37 4.72 -10.92
N GLY A 124 8.45 4.09 -11.37
CA GLY A 124 9.41 4.72 -12.29
C GLY A 124 10.14 5.89 -11.63
N GLU A 125 10.82 6.68 -12.46
CA GLU A 125 11.45 7.94 -12.03
C GLU A 125 10.41 9.07 -12.04
N THR A 126 10.44 9.89 -10.99
CA THR A 126 9.61 11.09 -10.87
C THR A 126 10.04 12.10 -11.93
N GLN A 127 9.35 12.13 -13.08
CA GLN A 127 9.45 13.22 -14.07
C GLN A 127 8.51 14.37 -13.72
#